data_AF-A0A640VVF2-F1
#
_entry.id   AF-A0A640VVF2-F1
#
_cell.length_a   1.000
_cell.length_b   1.000
_cell.length_c   1.000
_cell.angle_alpha   90.00
_cell.angle_beta   90.00
_cell.angle_gamma   90.00
#
_symmetry.space_group_name_H-M   'P 1'
#
loop_
_entity.id
_entity.type
_entity.pdbx_description
1 polymer ?
#
loop_
_entity_poly.entity_id
_entity_poly.type
_entity_poly.pdbx_seq_one_letter_code
_entity_poly.pdbx_strand_id
1 'polypeptide(L)'
;MAPPSYTLADIRAHSSFPFRNWRTEDFEFLMLELYWAERVRSVLGEDMAGFEPLYDTERDGNPILSVTHAGSLRGLRVVVNENDDAKPLYPEATGPDAFYPLYAFLNDGRLPDGETPVNELVLLVSLDERMSEQIDAFIRWHCIEEKSVDEMEALFLRYETDFGQIDPDTAFPDQ
;
A
#
# COMPACT_ATOMS: atom_id res chain seq x y z
N MET A 1 6.61 -31.52 3.42
CA MET A 1 5.56 -30.81 4.18
C MET A 1 5.31 -29.51 3.45
N ALA A 2 4.07 -29.25 3.03
CA ALA A 2 3.73 -27.90 2.62
C ALA A 2 3.84 -27.00 3.86
N PRO A 3 4.44 -25.80 3.77
CA PRO A 3 4.42 -24.86 4.88
C PRO A 3 2.96 -24.57 5.26
N PRO A 4 2.65 -24.34 6.56
CA PRO A 4 1.32 -23.91 6.96
C PRO A 4 0.98 -22.62 6.21
N SER A 5 -0.10 -22.63 5.43
CA SER A 5 -0.63 -21.42 4.80
C SER A 5 -1.49 -20.70 5.82
N TYR A 6 -1.01 -19.58 6.36
CA TYR A 6 -1.85 -18.67 7.12
C TYR A 6 -2.71 -17.88 6.13
N THR A 7 -4.02 -17.84 6.35
CA THR A 7 -4.91 -16.95 5.59
C THR A 7 -4.90 -15.55 6.21
N LEU A 8 -5.33 -14.53 5.45
CA LEU A 8 -5.58 -13.19 6.01
C LEU A 8 -6.52 -13.22 7.22
N ALA A 9 -7.51 -14.12 7.23
CA ALA A 9 -8.43 -14.26 8.35
C ALA A 9 -7.71 -14.78 9.60
N ASP A 10 -6.78 -15.73 9.45
CA ASP A 10 -5.98 -16.27 10.57
C ASP A 10 -5.07 -15.19 11.16
N ILE A 11 -4.45 -14.37 10.31
CA ILE A 11 -3.57 -13.26 10.72
C ILE A 11 -4.36 -12.20 11.48
N ARG A 12 -5.53 -11.81 10.97
CA ARG A 12 -6.44 -10.84 11.61
C ARG A 12 -6.99 -11.34 12.94
N ALA A 13 -7.16 -12.65 13.11
CA ALA A 13 -7.64 -13.24 14.36
C ALA A 13 -6.58 -13.27 15.47
N HIS A 14 -5.31 -12.95 15.15
CA HIS A 14 -4.24 -12.91 16.14
C HIS A 14 -4.46 -11.79 17.16
N SER A 15 -4.20 -12.06 18.46
CA SER A 15 -4.48 -11.10 19.54
C SER A 15 -3.65 -9.80 19.47
N SER A 16 -2.48 -9.85 18.84
CA SER A 16 -1.63 -8.68 18.62
C SER A 16 -2.03 -7.85 17.39
N PHE A 17 -2.95 -8.31 16.54
CA PHE A 17 -3.39 -7.54 15.37
C PHE A 17 -3.94 -6.16 15.82
N PRO A 18 -3.51 -5.03 15.22
CA PRO A 18 -2.82 -4.88 13.94
C PRO A 18 -1.28 -4.75 14.02
N PHE A 19 -0.64 -5.42 14.98
CA PHE A 19 0.82 -5.52 15.15
C PHE A 19 1.51 -4.18 15.43
N ARG A 20 0.97 -3.39 16.37
CA ARG A 20 1.44 -2.02 16.68
C ARG A 20 2.85 -1.94 17.27
N ASN A 21 3.40 -3.03 17.79
CA ASN A 21 4.74 -3.06 18.40
C ASN A 21 5.81 -3.63 17.45
N TRP A 22 5.51 -3.76 16.15
CA TRP A 22 6.39 -4.34 15.13
C TRP A 22 7.82 -3.77 15.12
N ARG A 23 8.01 -2.47 15.42
CA ARG A 23 9.35 -1.84 15.51
C ARG A 23 10.25 -2.48 16.57
N THR A 24 9.68 -3.02 17.65
CA THR A 24 10.43 -3.56 18.79
C THR A 24 10.24 -5.06 19.00
N GLU A 25 9.16 -5.65 18.46
CA GLU A 25 8.82 -7.05 18.64
C GLU A 25 8.97 -7.84 17.33
N ASP A 26 9.91 -8.80 17.29
CA ASP A 26 10.27 -9.54 16.06
C ASP A 26 9.10 -10.35 15.51
N PHE A 27 8.29 -10.92 16.40
CA PHE A 27 7.10 -11.67 16.00
C PHE A 27 6.06 -10.75 15.33
N GLU A 28 5.82 -9.55 15.89
CA GLU A 28 4.87 -8.61 15.29
C GLU A 28 5.37 -8.08 13.95
N PHE A 29 6.68 -7.87 13.78
CA PHE A 29 7.27 -7.54 12.48
C PHE A 29 7.03 -8.63 11.43
N LEU A 30 7.36 -9.89 11.75
CA LEU A 30 7.13 -11.02 10.85
C LEU A 30 5.66 -11.19 10.48
N MET A 31 4.75 -11.02 11.44
CA MET A 31 3.31 -11.11 11.20
C MET A 31 2.80 -9.96 10.32
N LEU A 32 3.42 -8.77 10.42
CA LEU A 32 3.10 -7.63 9.58
C LEU A 32 3.57 -7.84 8.13
N GLU A 33 4.78 -8.36 7.94
CA GLU A 33 5.27 -8.77 6.60
C GLU A 33 4.34 -9.80 5.97
N LEU A 34 3.97 -10.82 6.74
CA LEU A 34 3.06 -11.88 6.28
C LEU A 34 1.68 -11.32 5.94
N TYR A 35 1.14 -10.41 6.76
CA TYR A 35 -0.14 -9.74 6.49
C TYR A 35 -0.14 -9.08 5.11
N TRP A 36 0.88 -8.26 4.82
CA TRP A 36 0.95 -7.54 3.55
C TRP A 36 1.17 -8.47 2.35
N ALA A 37 2.01 -9.50 2.51
CA ALA A 37 2.22 -10.51 1.49
C ALA A 37 0.93 -11.28 1.16
N GLU A 38 0.17 -11.71 2.18
CA GLU A 38 -1.12 -12.39 1.99
C GLU A 38 -2.18 -11.44 1.39
N ARG A 39 -2.16 -10.16 1.78
CA ARG A 39 -3.11 -9.16 1.26
C ARG A 39 -2.93 -8.93 -0.22
N VAL A 40 -1.69 -8.62 -0.63
CA VAL A 40 -1.35 -8.42 -2.05
C VAL A 40 -1.67 -9.68 -2.84
N ARG A 41 -1.30 -10.86 -2.33
CA ARG A 41 -1.64 -12.13 -2.99
C ARG A 41 -3.14 -12.34 -3.14
N SER A 42 -3.94 -11.98 -2.13
CA SER A 42 -5.40 -12.08 -2.21
C SER A 42 -6.00 -11.14 -3.25
N VAL A 43 -5.38 -9.98 -3.50
CA VAL A 43 -5.85 -9.03 -4.52
C VAL A 43 -5.42 -9.48 -5.92
N LEU A 44 -4.17 -9.90 -6.08
CA LEU A 44 -3.59 -10.27 -7.38
C LEU A 44 -4.02 -11.68 -7.85
N GLY A 45 -4.32 -12.60 -6.94
CA GLY A 45 -4.74 -13.96 -7.31
C GLY A 45 -3.70 -14.65 -8.20
N GLU A 46 -4.10 -15.02 -9.42
CA GLU A 46 -3.23 -15.69 -10.39
C GLU A 46 -2.12 -14.77 -10.93
N ASP A 47 -2.37 -13.45 -11.00
CA ASP A 47 -1.40 -12.46 -11.49
C ASP A 47 -0.16 -12.34 -10.59
N MET A 48 -0.26 -12.78 -9.33
CA MET A 48 0.86 -12.78 -8.38
C MET A 48 2.07 -13.57 -8.90
N ALA A 49 1.85 -14.58 -9.76
CA ALA A 49 2.93 -15.44 -10.24
C ALA A 49 4.03 -14.72 -11.03
N GLY A 50 3.74 -13.53 -11.57
CA GLY A 50 4.73 -12.72 -12.27
C GLY A 50 5.39 -11.63 -11.41
N PHE A 51 5.01 -11.50 -10.14
CA PHE A 51 5.58 -10.54 -9.20
C PHE A 51 6.71 -11.17 -8.39
N GLU A 52 7.87 -10.51 -8.37
CA GLU A 52 9.06 -10.89 -7.63
C GLU A 52 9.45 -9.80 -6.61
N PRO A 53 9.97 -10.15 -5.42
CA PRO A 53 10.48 -9.17 -4.46
C PRO A 53 11.58 -8.28 -5.07
N LEU A 54 11.55 -6.97 -4.78
CA LEU A 54 12.57 -6.02 -5.25
C LEU A 54 13.52 -5.58 -4.14
N TYR A 55 12.97 -5.03 -3.05
CA TYR A 55 13.71 -4.61 -1.87
C TYR A 55 13.37 -5.50 -0.69
N ASP A 56 14.37 -5.73 0.16
CA ASP A 56 14.16 -6.37 1.45
C ASP A 56 13.23 -5.51 2.31
N THR A 57 12.48 -6.16 3.19
CA THR A 57 11.65 -5.49 4.17
C THR A 57 12.53 -4.87 5.25
N GLU A 58 12.23 -3.62 5.61
CA GLU A 58 13.00 -2.88 6.61
C GLU A 58 12.19 -2.65 7.90
N ARG A 59 12.90 -2.67 9.04
CA ARG A 59 12.31 -2.51 10.39
C ARG A 59 11.81 -1.08 10.65
N ASP A 60 12.08 -0.15 9.74
CA ASP A 60 11.49 1.19 9.74
C ASP A 60 10.19 1.29 8.91
N GLY A 61 9.79 0.18 8.27
CA GLY A 61 8.55 0.05 7.53
C GLY A 61 8.64 0.57 6.10
N ASN A 62 9.83 0.94 5.62
CA ASN A 62 10.06 1.49 4.30
C ASN A 62 11.11 0.67 3.50
N PRO A 63 10.71 -0.42 2.84
CA PRO A 63 9.33 -0.91 2.69
C PRO A 63 8.97 -2.02 3.69
N ILE A 64 7.66 -2.23 3.90
CA ILE A 64 7.13 -3.44 4.54
C ILE A 64 6.72 -4.51 3.50
N LEU A 65 6.61 -4.11 2.24
CA LEU A 65 6.51 -5.00 1.07
C LEU A 65 7.01 -4.25 -0.17
N SER A 66 7.81 -4.90 -1.01
CA SER A 66 8.19 -4.39 -2.32
C SER A 66 8.27 -5.51 -3.34
N VAL A 67 7.50 -5.40 -4.42
CA VAL A 67 7.45 -6.39 -5.51
C VAL A 67 7.43 -5.71 -6.87
N THR A 68 7.94 -6.39 -7.89
CA THR A 68 7.95 -5.92 -9.29
C THR A 68 7.55 -7.02 -10.26
N HIS A 69 6.99 -6.64 -11.40
CA HIS A 69 6.62 -7.55 -12.47
C HIS A 69 7.32 -7.13 -13.77
N ALA A 70 8.35 -7.87 -14.17
CA ALA A 70 9.17 -7.54 -15.33
C ALA A 70 8.38 -7.50 -16.65
N GLY A 71 7.36 -8.36 -16.81
CA GLY A 71 6.57 -8.44 -18.05
C GLY A 71 5.65 -7.24 -18.31
N SER A 72 5.21 -6.54 -17.26
CA SER A 72 4.28 -5.41 -17.32
C SER A 72 4.95 -4.09 -16.91
N LEU A 73 6.22 -4.14 -16.49
CA LEU A 73 7.01 -3.01 -16.02
C LEU A 73 6.31 -2.24 -14.88
N ARG A 74 5.72 -2.99 -13.94
CA ARG A 74 5.02 -2.46 -12.76
C ARG A 74 5.75 -2.82 -11.47
N GLY A 75 5.72 -1.90 -10.52
CA GLY A 75 6.19 -2.09 -9.15
C GLY A 75 5.09 -1.78 -8.14
N LEU A 76 5.11 -2.45 -7.00
CA LEU A 76 4.28 -2.13 -5.85
C LEU A 76 5.18 -2.05 -4.62
N ARG A 77 5.10 -0.92 -3.92
CA ARG A 77 5.78 -0.70 -2.64
C ARG A 77 4.76 -0.28 -1.59
N VAL A 78 4.75 -0.99 -0.48
CA VAL A 78 3.95 -0.65 0.69
C VAL A 78 4.87 -0.15 1.78
N VAL A 79 4.53 1.00 2.35
CA VAL A 79 5.27 1.68 3.41
C VAL A 79 4.34 1.90 4.59
N VAL A 80 4.73 1.48 5.79
CA VAL A 80 3.93 1.75 6.99
C VAL A 80 4.04 3.23 7.35
N ASN A 81 2.89 3.90 7.42
CA ASN A 81 2.77 5.28 7.86
C ASN A 81 2.14 5.32 9.25
N GLU A 82 2.92 5.69 10.26
CA GLU A 82 2.46 5.77 11.64
C GLU A 82 1.99 7.18 12.01
N ASN A 83 0.92 7.26 12.79
CA ASN A 83 0.42 8.52 13.33
C ASN A 83 1.13 8.88 14.63
N ASP A 84 2.44 9.09 14.57
CA ASP A 84 3.32 9.31 15.73
C ASP A 84 2.92 10.56 16.54
N ASP A 85 2.37 11.57 15.86
CA ASP A 85 1.89 12.82 16.47
C ASP A 85 0.49 12.71 17.09
N ALA A 86 -0.13 11.53 17.03
CA ALA A 86 -1.50 11.27 17.50
C ALA A 86 -2.52 12.28 16.95
N LYS A 87 -2.35 12.67 15.68
CA LYS A 87 -3.25 13.59 14.99
C LYS A 87 -4.66 12.98 14.89
N PRO A 88 -5.71 13.81 14.88
CA PRO A 88 -7.07 13.34 14.65
C PRO A 88 -7.18 12.54 13.34
N LEU A 89 -7.82 11.37 13.39
CA LEU A 89 -7.92 10.46 12.25
C LEU A 89 -9.07 10.83 11.32
N TYR A 90 -8.87 10.71 10.02
CA TYR A 90 -9.98 10.66 9.07
C TYR A 90 -10.88 9.42 9.32
N PRO A 91 -12.22 9.51 9.16
CA PRO A 91 -13.05 10.66 8.75
C PRO A 91 -13.48 11.59 9.89
N GLU A 92 -13.02 11.34 11.12
CA GLU A 92 -13.42 12.12 12.31
C GLU A 92 -12.85 13.54 12.27
N ALA A 93 -11.77 13.74 11.52
CA ALA A 93 -11.20 15.05 11.17
C ALA A 93 -10.79 15.10 9.70
N THR A 94 -10.83 16.31 9.13
CA THR A 94 -10.36 16.64 7.78
C THR A 94 -9.49 17.90 7.82
N GLY A 95 -8.75 18.15 6.74
CA GLY A 95 -7.87 19.31 6.61
C GLY A 95 -6.43 19.03 7.04
N PRO A 96 -5.57 20.06 7.08
CA PRO A 96 -4.12 19.92 7.17
C PRO A 96 -3.62 19.27 8.47
N ASP A 97 -4.43 19.31 9.54
CA ASP A 97 -4.09 18.75 10.84
C ASP A 97 -4.61 17.32 11.04
N ALA A 98 -5.35 16.77 10.08
CA ALA A 98 -5.84 15.39 10.12
C ALA A 98 -4.75 14.42 9.66
N PHE A 99 -4.75 13.23 10.26
CA PHE A 99 -3.99 12.09 9.75
C PHE A 99 -4.86 11.29 8.80
N TYR A 100 -4.36 11.10 7.58
CA TYR A 100 -5.01 10.26 6.61
C TYR A 100 -4.34 8.88 6.56
N PRO A 101 -5.12 7.79 6.75
CA PRO A 101 -4.59 6.44 6.86
C PRO A 101 -4.07 5.84 5.55
N LEU A 102 -4.24 6.52 4.42
CA LEU A 102 -3.76 6.09 3.11
C LEU A 102 -3.35 7.28 2.26
N TYR A 103 -2.11 7.26 1.79
CA TYR A 103 -1.63 8.06 0.65
C TYR A 103 -1.12 7.14 -0.43
N ALA A 104 -1.36 7.50 -1.69
CA ALA A 104 -0.92 6.73 -2.85
C ALA A 104 -0.31 7.66 -3.88
N PHE A 105 0.81 7.25 -4.48
CA PHE A 105 1.43 7.97 -5.58
C PHE A 105 2.23 7.02 -6.47
N LEU A 106 2.59 7.48 -7.66
CA LEU A 106 3.51 6.78 -8.54
C LEU A 106 4.93 7.31 -8.38
N ASN A 107 5.90 6.41 -8.52
CA ASN A 107 7.32 6.72 -8.47
C ASN A 107 8.03 6.06 -9.66
N ASP A 108 9.12 6.68 -10.11
CA ASP A 108 10.00 6.09 -11.12
C ASP A 108 10.89 5.03 -10.45
N GLY A 109 10.45 3.77 -10.55
CA GLY A 109 11.18 2.62 -10.06
C GLY A 109 12.13 2.02 -11.10
N ARG A 110 12.87 0.98 -10.68
CA ARG A 110 13.68 0.16 -11.58
C ARG A 110 13.54 -1.31 -11.24
N LEU A 111 13.69 -2.17 -12.24
CA LEU A 111 13.85 -3.62 -12.02
C LEU A 111 15.15 -3.92 -11.25
N PRO A 112 15.33 -5.16 -10.76
CA PRO A 112 16.56 -5.56 -10.07
C PRO A 112 17.85 -5.42 -10.91
N ASP A 113 17.73 -5.30 -12.23
CA ASP A 113 18.86 -5.01 -13.12
C ASP A 113 19.43 -3.58 -12.94
N GLY A 114 18.69 -2.69 -12.26
CA GLY A 114 19.07 -1.30 -12.04
C GLY A 114 19.00 -0.42 -13.29
N GLU A 115 18.55 -0.94 -14.43
CA GLU A 115 18.53 -0.23 -15.72
C GLU A 115 17.13 -0.06 -16.27
N THR A 116 16.29 -1.10 -16.17
CA THR A 116 14.96 -1.11 -16.76
C THR A 116 13.99 -0.29 -15.90
N PRO A 117 13.41 0.81 -16.42
CA PRO A 117 12.46 1.60 -15.65
C PRO A 117 11.14 0.86 -15.46
N VAL A 118 10.51 1.07 -14.31
CA VAL A 118 9.15 0.59 -14.02
C VAL A 118 8.32 1.70 -13.38
N ASN A 119 7.02 1.66 -13.62
CA ASN A 119 6.08 2.50 -12.89
C ASN A 119 5.80 1.84 -11.55
N GLU A 120 6.22 2.45 -10.44
CA GLU A 120 6.04 1.91 -9.10
C GLU A 120 4.85 2.58 -8.41
N LEU A 121 3.81 1.82 -8.05
CA LEU A 121 2.79 2.26 -7.11
C LEU A 121 3.34 2.21 -5.69
N VAL A 122 3.32 3.36 -5.01
CA VAL A 122 3.73 3.47 -3.61
C VAL A 122 2.50 3.75 -2.76
N LEU A 123 2.25 2.90 -1.77
CA LEU A 123 1.15 3.04 -0.81
C LEU A 123 1.72 3.29 0.59
N LEU A 124 1.40 4.46 1.15
CA LEU A 124 1.70 4.80 2.54
C LEU A 124 0.46 4.47 3.36
N VAL A 125 0.56 3.45 4.20
CA VAL A 125 -0.59 2.79 4.83
C VAL A 125 -0.49 2.85 6.34
N SER A 126 -1.58 3.25 7.00
CA SER A 126 -1.77 3.01 8.42
C SER A 126 -1.92 1.51 8.70
N LEU A 127 -1.65 1.09 9.93
CA LEU A 127 -1.93 -0.26 10.40
C LEU A 127 -3.43 -0.53 10.60
N ASP A 128 -4.27 0.51 10.60
CA ASP A 128 -5.72 0.32 10.65
C ASP A 128 -6.30 -0.09 9.28
N GLU A 129 -7.37 -0.88 9.31
CA GLU A 129 -7.96 -1.45 8.10
C GLU A 129 -9.05 -0.57 7.46
N ARG A 130 -9.23 0.70 7.89
CA ARG A 130 -10.34 1.55 7.40
C ARG A 130 -10.28 1.77 5.89
N MET A 131 -9.08 1.80 5.32
CA MET A 131 -8.83 2.07 3.90
C MET A 131 -8.65 0.81 3.05
N SER A 132 -9.09 -0.34 3.58
CA SER A 132 -8.85 -1.63 2.96
C SER A 132 -9.34 -1.72 1.52
N GLU A 133 -10.56 -1.24 1.26
CA GLU A 133 -11.15 -1.33 -0.07
C GLU A 133 -10.40 -0.45 -1.08
N GLN A 134 -9.94 0.72 -0.65
CA GLN A 134 -9.15 1.65 -1.47
C GLN A 134 -7.75 1.10 -1.76
N ILE A 135 -7.09 0.51 -0.78
CA ILE A 135 -5.80 -0.18 -0.97
C ILE A 135 -5.94 -1.26 -2.05
N ASP A 136 -6.94 -2.13 -1.91
CA ASP A 136 -7.15 -3.23 -2.84
C ASP A 136 -7.53 -2.72 -4.25
N ALA A 137 -8.27 -1.61 -4.33
CA ALA A 137 -8.60 -0.97 -5.59
C ALA A 137 -7.37 -0.39 -6.29
N PHE A 138 -6.49 0.33 -5.58
CA PHE A 138 -5.26 0.87 -6.17
C PHE A 138 -4.33 -0.23 -6.67
N ILE A 139 -4.16 -1.30 -5.89
CA ILE A 139 -3.37 -2.47 -6.31
C ILE A 139 -3.98 -3.09 -7.58
N ARG A 140 -5.31 -3.32 -7.61
CA ARG A 140 -5.98 -3.89 -8.79
C ARG A 140 -5.81 -3.00 -10.02
N TRP A 141 -6.07 -1.70 -9.88
CA TRP A 141 -5.98 -0.75 -10.98
C TRP A 141 -4.58 -0.65 -11.58
N HIS A 142 -3.56 -0.66 -10.73
CA HIS A 142 -2.17 -0.56 -11.18
C HIS A 142 -1.62 -1.88 -11.70
N CYS A 143 -1.80 -2.97 -10.95
CA CYS A 143 -1.12 -4.24 -11.18
C CYS A 143 -1.87 -5.19 -12.11
N ILE A 144 -3.22 -5.10 -12.18
CA ILE A 144 -4.06 -6.03 -12.95
C ILE A 144 -4.68 -5.32 -14.15
N GLU A 145 -5.32 -4.17 -13.92
CA GLU A 145 -5.92 -3.39 -15.01
C GLU A 145 -4.90 -2.55 -15.79
N GLU A 146 -3.64 -2.52 -15.32
CA GLU A 146 -2.50 -1.82 -15.93
C GLU A 146 -2.82 -0.37 -16.34
N LYS A 147 -3.57 0.36 -15.51
CA LYS A 147 -3.90 1.76 -15.79
C LYS A 147 -2.63 2.57 -16.04
N SER A 148 -2.74 3.51 -16.97
CA SER A 148 -1.67 4.45 -17.30
C SER A 148 -1.37 5.37 -16.10
N VAL A 149 -0.22 6.04 -16.16
CA VAL A 149 0.19 7.03 -15.14
C VAL A 149 -0.91 8.08 -14.96
N ASP A 150 -1.36 8.70 -16.05
CA ASP A 150 -2.40 9.73 -16.06
C ASP A 150 -3.73 9.23 -15.46
N GLU A 151 -4.14 7.99 -15.76
CA GLU A 151 -5.35 7.40 -15.19
C GLU A 151 -5.22 7.16 -13.67
N MET A 152 -4.06 6.69 -13.22
CA MET A 152 -3.80 6.48 -11.81
C MET A 152 -3.76 7.80 -11.03
N GLU A 153 -3.06 8.81 -11.57
CA GLU A 153 -3.02 10.15 -10.98
C GLU A 153 -4.41 10.78 -10.88
N ALA A 154 -5.26 10.62 -11.90
CA ALA A 154 -6.64 11.07 -11.84
C ALA A 154 -7.47 10.33 -10.77
N LEU A 155 -7.21 9.04 -10.56
CA LEU A 155 -7.87 8.24 -9.52
C LEU A 155 -7.40 8.64 -8.11
N PHE A 156 -6.11 8.93 -7.93
CA PHE A 156 -5.60 9.45 -6.67
C PHE A 156 -6.21 10.81 -6.36
N LEU A 157 -6.17 11.74 -7.31
CA LEU A 157 -6.73 13.08 -7.12
C LEU A 157 -8.22 13.03 -6.76
N ARG A 158 -8.99 12.16 -7.42
CA ARG A 158 -10.39 11.94 -7.09
C ARG A 158 -10.56 11.40 -5.67
N TYR A 159 -9.77 10.39 -5.29
CA TYR A 159 -9.76 9.86 -3.93
C TYR A 159 -9.41 10.95 -2.90
N GLU A 160 -8.36 11.72 -3.12
CA GLU A 160 -7.94 12.79 -2.22
C GLU A 160 -9.01 13.89 -2.09
N THR A 161 -9.71 14.19 -3.18
CA THR A 161 -10.85 15.14 -3.19
C THR A 161 -12.05 14.58 -2.43
N ASP A 162 -12.45 13.33 -2.70
CA ASP A 162 -13.59 12.67 -2.02
C ASP A 162 -13.35 12.56 -0.50
N PHE A 163 -12.09 12.45 -0.08
CA PHE A 163 -11.67 12.37 1.32
C PHE A 163 -11.35 13.74 1.94
N GLY A 164 -11.47 14.83 1.16
CA GLY A 164 -11.20 16.19 1.63
C GLY A 164 -9.75 16.41 2.07
N GLN A 165 -8.80 15.65 1.51
CA GLN A 165 -7.36 15.92 1.61
C GLN A 165 -6.98 17.15 0.79
N ILE A 166 -7.63 17.31 -0.36
CA ILE A 166 -7.45 18.43 -1.28
C ILE A 166 -8.81 19.11 -1.46
N ASP A 167 -8.80 20.44 -1.53
CA ASP A 167 -9.98 21.23 -1.87
C ASP A 167 -10.39 20.97 -3.34
N PRO A 168 -11.65 20.58 -3.62
CA PRO A 168 -12.13 20.34 -4.98
C PRO A 168 -11.86 21.51 -5.94
N ASP A 169 -11.95 22.75 -5.46
CA ASP A 169 -11.75 23.96 -6.28
C ASP A 169 -10.27 24.15 -6.66
N THR A 170 -9.36 23.49 -5.94
CA THR A 170 -7.91 23.49 -6.21
C THR A 170 -7.48 22.26 -7.01
N ALA A 171 -8.17 21.13 -6.83
CA ALA A 171 -7.93 19.88 -7.56
C ALA A 171 -8.42 19.94 -9.02
N PHE A 172 -9.55 20.60 -9.26
CA PHE A 172 -10.17 20.72 -10.57
C PHE A 172 -10.50 22.18 -10.90
N PRO A 173 -9.49 23.05 -11.09
CA PRO A 173 -9.73 24.45 -11.41
C PRO A 173 -10.33 24.54 -12.81
N ASP A 174 -11.63 24.87 -12.87
CA ASP A 174 -12.44 25.16 -14.05
C ASP A 174 -12.54 24.04 -15.12
N GLN A 175 -13.66 23.32 -15.12
CA GLN A 175 -14.27 22.83 -16.37
C GLN A 175 -14.93 23.97 -17.14
#